data_AF-A0A7S2XBQ8-F1
#
_entry.id   AF-A0A7S2XBQ8-F1
#
_cell.length_a   1.000
_cell.length_b   1.000
_cell.length_c   1.000
_cell.angle_alpha   90.00
_cell.angle_beta   90.00
_cell.angle_gamma   90.00
#
_symmetry.space_group_name_H-M   'P 1'
#
loop_
_entity.id
_entity.type
_entity.pdbx_description
1 polymer ?
#
loop_
_entity_poly.entity_id
_entity_poly.type
_entity_poly.pdbx_seq_one_letter_code
_entity_poly.pdbx_strand_id
1 'polypeptide(L)'
;EKMEIVTLLQEEGEICAMTGDGVNDAPALKAAQIGVAMGIAGTEVAKGASDMVLADDNFATIVAAVEEGRSIYENMKAFIRYLISSNIGEVASIFFTAAFGLPEGLIPVQLLWVNLVTDGPPATALGFNPVDPDIMRLPPRHKEDDLITRWVFFRYMVVGIYVGFATVGIFAYWFIMYEAEDGHTLVTWDQLTTWSQCPSGTGIWENFTVNDFDGMSFSNDPCSYFQKGKIKASTMSLSVLVSIEMFNALNALSEDGSLFHIPPWENPYLLLAMALSFGMHFVILYVPLLAKIFAITPLDWNDWMLVLYFSLPVILIDEVLKFIGRCSRKPLSKKDKNV
;
A
#
# COMPACT_ATOMS: atom_id res chain seq x y z
N GLU A 1 -7.88 -30.22 -35.47
CA GLU A 1 -8.63 -30.90 -34.40
C GLU A 1 -8.29 -30.38 -33.01
N LYS A 2 -7.28 -30.88 -32.26
CA LYS A 2 -7.00 -30.42 -30.87
C LYS A 2 -6.84 -28.89 -30.74
N MET A 3 -6.04 -28.29 -31.62
CA MET A 3 -5.84 -26.84 -31.67
C MET A 3 -7.13 -26.07 -31.99
N GLU A 4 -7.97 -26.62 -32.87
CA GLU A 4 -9.21 -25.98 -33.31
C GLU A 4 -10.25 -25.95 -32.18
N ILE A 5 -10.34 -27.01 -31.37
CA ILE A 5 -11.17 -27.04 -30.16
C ILE A 5 -10.71 -25.96 -29.18
N VAL A 6 -9.40 -25.83 -28.97
CA VAL A 6 -8.84 -24.78 -28.11
C VAL A 6 -9.22 -23.40 -28.64
N THR A 7 -9.09 -23.14 -29.94
CA THR A 7 -9.49 -21.86 -30.54
C THR A 7 -10.99 -21.58 -30.34
N LEU A 8 -11.86 -22.56 -30.56
CA LEU A 8 -13.31 -22.38 -30.38
C LEU A 8 -13.68 -22.03 -28.94
N LEU A 9 -13.11 -22.72 -27.95
CA LEU A 9 -13.34 -22.41 -26.54
C LEU A 9 -12.82 -21.01 -26.17
N GLN A 10 -11.70 -20.59 -26.76
CA GLN A 10 -11.17 -19.24 -26.57
C GLN A 10 -12.06 -18.16 -27.19
N GLU A 11 -12.67 -18.43 -28.35
CA GLU A 11 -13.65 -17.55 -29.00
C GLU A 11 -14.93 -17.40 -28.18
N GLU A 12 -15.32 -18.43 -27.42
CA GLU A 12 -16.41 -18.36 -26.44
C GLU A 12 -16.02 -17.62 -25.14
N GLY A 13 -14.76 -17.19 -25.02
CA GLY A 13 -14.28 -16.42 -23.88
C GLY A 13 -13.76 -17.26 -22.71
N GLU A 14 -13.55 -18.57 -22.88
CA GLU A 14 -13.03 -19.44 -21.83
C GLU A 14 -11.49 -19.32 -21.68
N ILE A 15 -10.97 -19.63 -20.49
CA ILE A 15 -9.53 -19.84 -20.28
C ILE A 15 -9.24 -21.34 -20.45
N CYS A 16 -8.51 -21.70 -21.51
CA CYS A 16 -8.29 -23.09 -21.84
C CYS A 16 -6.91 -23.57 -21.36
N ALA A 17 -6.93 -24.67 -20.60
CA ALA A 17 -5.74 -25.47 -20.35
C ALA A 17 -5.77 -26.73 -21.24
N MET A 18 -4.67 -27.03 -21.93
CA MET A 18 -4.54 -28.19 -22.81
C MET A 18 -3.45 -29.11 -22.31
N THR A 19 -3.73 -30.41 -22.21
CA THR A 19 -2.75 -31.43 -21.80
C THR A 19 -2.26 -32.25 -22.99
N GLY A 20 -0.98 -32.58 -23.04
CA GLY A 20 -0.41 -33.39 -24.12
C GLY A 20 0.95 -33.99 -23.81
N ASP A 21 1.33 -35.02 -24.54
CA ASP A 21 2.58 -35.77 -24.35
C ASP A 21 3.37 -35.90 -25.66
N GLY A 22 2.68 -35.93 -26.80
CA GLY A 22 3.30 -36.12 -28.11
C GLY A 22 3.70 -34.81 -28.83
N VAL A 23 4.60 -34.95 -29.81
CA VAL A 23 4.97 -33.88 -30.76
C VAL A 23 3.73 -33.30 -31.47
N ASN A 24 2.74 -34.15 -31.72
CA ASN A 24 1.48 -33.77 -32.38
C ASN A 24 0.62 -32.81 -31.53
N ASP A 25 0.86 -32.76 -30.21
CA ASP A 25 0.12 -31.90 -29.30
C ASP A 25 0.76 -30.52 -29.15
N ALA A 26 2.02 -30.36 -29.59
CA ALA A 26 2.76 -29.11 -29.45
C ALA A 26 2.04 -27.88 -30.03
N PRO A 27 1.37 -27.94 -31.21
CA PRO A 27 0.59 -26.80 -31.71
C PRO A 27 -0.58 -26.43 -30.80
N ALA A 28 -1.27 -27.42 -30.22
CA ALA A 28 -2.42 -27.20 -29.34
C ALA A 28 -1.99 -26.73 -27.93
N LEU A 29 -0.90 -27.29 -27.40
CA LEU A 29 -0.27 -26.86 -26.15
C LEU A 29 0.10 -25.38 -26.20
N LYS A 30 0.72 -24.94 -27.30
CA LYS A 30 1.12 -23.54 -27.50
C LYS A 30 -0.04 -22.60 -27.80
N ALA A 31 -1.13 -23.12 -28.37
CA ALA A 31 -2.33 -22.32 -28.65
C ALA A 31 -3.18 -22.08 -27.40
N ALA A 32 -3.14 -22.99 -26.42
CA ALA A 32 -3.86 -22.85 -25.17
C ALA A 32 -3.31 -21.70 -24.31
N GLN A 33 -4.12 -21.18 -23.38
CA GLN A 33 -3.62 -20.20 -22.40
C GLN A 33 -2.62 -20.83 -21.43
N ILE A 34 -2.80 -22.14 -21.17
CA ILE A 34 -1.90 -22.93 -20.34
C ILE A 34 -1.70 -24.29 -21.01
N GLY A 35 -0.53 -24.51 -21.60
CA GLY A 35 -0.10 -25.83 -22.07
C GLY A 35 0.48 -26.66 -20.92
N VAL A 36 0.02 -27.91 -20.75
CA VAL A 36 0.47 -28.83 -19.71
C VAL A 36 1.06 -30.10 -20.35
N ALA A 37 2.35 -30.33 -20.19
CA ALA A 37 3.00 -31.53 -20.70
C ALA A 37 3.22 -32.61 -19.64
N MET A 38 3.22 -33.87 -20.06
CA MET A 38 3.62 -35.01 -19.23
C MET A 38 5.15 -35.01 -19.05
N GLY A 39 5.62 -35.20 -17.82
CA GLY A 39 7.05 -35.19 -17.47
C GLY A 39 7.76 -36.51 -17.79
N ILE A 40 7.10 -37.65 -17.52
CA ILE A 40 7.67 -38.98 -17.70
C ILE A 40 7.36 -39.51 -19.11
N ALA A 41 6.08 -39.52 -19.49
CA ALA A 41 5.63 -40.00 -20.79
C ALA A 41 5.80 -38.99 -21.92
N GLY A 42 5.96 -37.70 -21.62
CA GLY A 42 5.98 -36.63 -22.62
C GLY A 42 7.30 -36.53 -23.37
N THR A 43 7.18 -36.24 -24.66
CA THR A 43 8.30 -35.91 -25.56
C THR A 43 8.92 -34.56 -25.19
N GLU A 44 10.21 -34.39 -25.45
CA GLU A 44 10.90 -33.10 -25.22
C GLU A 44 10.29 -31.94 -26.03
N VAL A 45 9.69 -32.24 -27.18
CA VAL A 45 8.98 -31.24 -27.98
C VAL A 45 7.69 -30.79 -27.28
N ALA A 46 6.93 -31.71 -26.67
CA ALA A 46 5.73 -31.36 -25.91
C ALA A 46 6.09 -30.53 -24.67
N LYS A 47 7.11 -30.94 -23.90
CA LYS A 47 7.61 -30.18 -22.73
C LYS A 47 8.12 -28.79 -23.11
N GLY A 48 8.82 -28.68 -24.23
CA GLY A 48 9.30 -27.39 -24.75
C GLY A 48 8.20 -26.47 -25.31
N ALA A 49 7.01 -27.01 -25.56
CA ALA A 49 5.85 -26.26 -26.04
C ALA A 49 4.82 -25.92 -24.95
N SER A 50 4.96 -26.48 -23.75
CA SER A 50 4.06 -26.29 -22.59
C SER A 50 4.55 -25.21 -21.63
N ASP A 51 3.64 -24.58 -20.91
CA ASP A 51 3.92 -23.63 -19.81
C ASP A 51 4.17 -24.35 -18.47
N MET A 52 3.62 -25.56 -18.31
CA MET A 52 3.73 -26.39 -17.11
C MET A 52 4.06 -27.84 -17.48
N VAL A 53 4.91 -28.50 -16.70
CA VAL A 53 5.27 -29.91 -16.88
C VAL A 53 4.93 -30.69 -15.61
N LEU A 54 4.14 -31.76 -15.74
CA LEU A 54 3.78 -32.65 -14.64
C LEU A 54 4.91 -33.64 -14.38
N ALA A 55 5.74 -33.39 -13.37
CA ALA A 55 6.90 -34.25 -13.07
C ALA A 55 6.52 -35.70 -12.72
N ASP A 56 5.29 -35.93 -12.28
CA ASP A 56 4.76 -37.21 -11.82
C ASP A 56 3.71 -37.84 -12.75
N ASP A 57 3.40 -37.21 -13.88
CA ASP A 57 2.36 -37.63 -14.82
C ASP A 57 0.95 -37.79 -14.18
N ASN A 58 0.71 -37.11 -13.06
CA ASN A 58 -0.55 -37.20 -12.34
C ASN A 58 -1.46 -36.01 -12.63
N PHE A 59 -2.64 -36.27 -13.20
CA PHE A 59 -3.64 -35.22 -13.44
C PHE A 59 -4.12 -34.52 -12.16
N ALA A 60 -4.04 -35.17 -10.99
CA ALA A 60 -4.37 -34.52 -9.71
C ALA A 60 -3.47 -33.31 -9.41
N THR A 61 -2.23 -33.31 -9.92
CA THR A 61 -1.29 -32.19 -9.78
C THR A 61 -1.79 -30.94 -10.50
N ILE A 62 -2.58 -31.08 -11.58
CA ILE A 62 -3.25 -29.94 -12.24
C ILE A 62 -4.26 -29.30 -11.29
N VAL A 63 -5.05 -30.10 -10.58
CA VAL A 63 -6.06 -29.58 -9.63
C VAL A 63 -5.38 -28.81 -8.51
N ALA A 64 -4.29 -29.36 -7.94
CA ALA A 64 -3.49 -28.66 -6.93
C ALA A 64 -2.87 -27.36 -7.47
N ALA A 65 -2.39 -27.36 -8.71
CA ALA A 65 -1.86 -26.16 -9.34
C ALA A 65 -2.94 -25.10 -9.60
N VAL A 66 -4.18 -25.51 -9.92
CA VAL A 66 -5.32 -24.59 -10.06
C VAL A 66 -5.70 -23.98 -8.70
N GLU A 67 -5.72 -24.78 -7.63
CA GLU A 67 -5.95 -24.29 -6.27
C GLU A 67 -4.91 -23.26 -5.85
N GLU A 68 -3.62 -23.57 -6.05
CA GLU A 68 -2.51 -22.66 -5.75
C GLU A 68 -2.58 -21.39 -6.61
N GLY A 69 -2.89 -21.52 -7.90
CA GLY A 69 -3.03 -20.38 -8.80
C GLY A 69 -4.16 -19.42 -8.41
N ARG A 70 -5.29 -19.95 -7.90
CA ARG A 70 -6.39 -19.14 -7.37
C ARG A 70 -5.97 -18.40 -6.10
N SER A 71 -5.29 -19.08 -5.19
CA SER A 71 -4.72 -18.50 -3.96
C SER A 71 -3.76 -17.35 -4.25
N ILE A 72 -2.77 -17.59 -5.12
CA ILE A 72 -1.79 -16.56 -5.52
C ILE A 72 -2.51 -15.34 -6.10
N TYR A 73 -3.55 -15.54 -6.91
CA TYR A 73 -4.28 -14.43 -7.52
C TYR A 73 -5.07 -13.59 -6.50
N GLU A 74 -5.68 -14.21 -5.48
CA GLU A 74 -6.35 -13.47 -4.39
C GLU A 74 -5.35 -12.68 -3.55
N ASN A 75 -4.21 -13.28 -3.23
CA ASN A 75 -3.12 -12.60 -2.53
C ASN A 75 -2.54 -11.45 -3.38
N MET A 76 -2.45 -11.65 -4.70
CA MET A 76 -2.05 -10.60 -5.64
C MET A 76 -2.99 -9.41 -5.62
N LYS A 77 -4.31 -9.66 -5.63
CA LYS A 77 -5.32 -8.60 -5.49
C LYS A 77 -5.13 -7.81 -4.21
N ALA A 78 -4.87 -8.46 -3.08
CA ALA A 78 -4.68 -7.80 -1.80
C ALA A 78 -3.48 -6.83 -1.81
N PHE A 79 -2.29 -7.29 -2.25
CA PHE A 79 -1.12 -6.42 -2.24
C PHE A 79 -1.18 -5.31 -3.29
N ILE A 80 -1.73 -5.55 -4.48
CA ILE A 80 -1.85 -4.50 -5.52
C ILE A 80 -2.75 -3.38 -5.02
N ARG A 81 -3.85 -3.74 -4.37
CA ARG A 81 -4.78 -2.77 -3.77
C ARG A 81 -4.14 -1.98 -2.64
N TYR A 82 -3.35 -2.63 -1.78
CA TYR A 82 -2.57 -1.97 -0.73
C TYR A 82 -1.63 -0.91 -1.32
N LEU A 83 -0.81 -1.29 -2.31
CA LEU A 83 0.13 -0.35 -2.96
C LEU A 83 -0.58 0.81 -3.66
N ILE A 84 -1.71 0.56 -4.32
CA ILE A 84 -2.51 1.63 -4.95
C ILE A 84 -3.09 2.57 -3.89
N SER A 85 -3.58 2.03 -2.77
CA SER A 85 -4.10 2.84 -1.67
C SER A 85 -3.02 3.74 -1.07
N SER A 86 -1.81 3.22 -0.85
CA SER A 86 -0.65 3.99 -0.34
C SER A 86 -0.34 5.17 -1.27
N ASN A 87 -0.18 4.89 -2.57
CA ASN A 87 0.10 5.92 -3.58
C ASN A 87 -1.00 7.01 -3.65
N ILE A 88 -2.28 6.66 -3.48
CA ILE A 88 -3.36 7.66 -3.42
C ILE A 88 -3.17 8.60 -2.21
N GLY A 89 -2.76 8.04 -1.05
CA GLY A 89 -2.47 8.81 0.15
C GLY A 89 -1.29 9.77 -0.01
N GLU A 90 -0.20 9.30 -0.60
CA GLU A 90 0.98 10.13 -0.90
C GLU A 90 0.62 11.27 -1.86
N VAL A 91 -0.10 11.00 -2.94
CA VAL A 91 -0.55 12.04 -3.88
C VAL A 91 -1.48 13.03 -3.17
N ALA A 92 -2.40 12.56 -2.32
CA ALA A 92 -3.26 13.44 -1.54
C ALA A 92 -2.45 14.35 -0.59
N SER A 93 -1.41 13.83 0.06
CA SER A 93 -0.53 14.62 0.93
C SER A 93 0.16 15.76 0.20
N ILE A 94 0.72 15.49 -0.99
CA ILE A 94 1.39 16.49 -1.83
C ILE A 94 0.36 17.51 -2.33
N PHE A 95 -0.79 17.03 -2.78
CA PHE A 95 -1.88 17.88 -3.26
C PHE A 95 -2.36 18.84 -2.17
N PHE A 96 -2.64 18.37 -0.95
CA PHE A 96 -3.11 19.22 0.14
C PHE A 96 -2.03 20.18 0.63
N THR A 97 -0.76 19.76 0.70
CA THR A 97 0.36 20.65 1.02
C THR A 97 0.41 21.82 0.04
N ALA A 98 0.35 21.53 -1.26
CA ALA A 98 0.37 22.55 -2.30
C ALA A 98 -0.91 23.40 -2.33
N ALA A 99 -2.08 22.79 -2.18
CA ALA A 99 -3.37 23.47 -2.21
C ALA A 99 -3.53 24.46 -1.05
N PHE A 100 -2.99 24.15 0.13
CA PHE A 100 -2.97 25.04 1.28
C PHE A 100 -1.78 26.02 1.27
N GLY A 101 -0.86 25.93 0.30
CA GLY A 101 0.31 26.82 0.21
C GLY A 101 1.34 26.58 1.31
N LEU A 102 1.36 25.39 1.91
CA LEU A 102 2.28 25.05 2.99
C LEU A 102 3.69 24.76 2.45
N PRO A 103 4.75 24.92 3.25
CA PRO A 103 6.07 24.42 2.90
C PRO A 103 6.03 22.91 2.63
N GLU A 104 6.88 22.42 1.73
CA GLU A 104 6.90 21.00 1.36
C GLU A 104 7.11 20.11 2.59
N GLY A 105 6.07 19.34 2.96
CA GLY A 105 6.09 18.47 4.13
C GLY A 105 6.93 17.21 3.92
N LEU A 106 6.86 16.60 2.74
CA LEU A 106 7.59 15.39 2.37
C LEU A 106 8.44 15.65 1.13
N ILE A 107 9.71 15.24 1.16
CA ILE A 107 10.60 15.35 0.00
C ILE A 107 10.57 14.06 -0.84
N PRO A 108 10.88 14.12 -2.16
CA PRO A 108 10.83 12.95 -3.04
C PRO A 108 11.69 11.77 -2.56
N VAL A 109 12.84 12.04 -1.94
CA VAL A 109 13.74 11.00 -1.41
C VAL A 109 13.08 10.21 -0.28
N GLN A 110 12.27 10.86 0.56
CA GLN A 110 11.52 10.19 1.63
C GLN A 110 10.41 9.30 1.03
N LEU A 111 9.65 9.81 0.06
CA LEU A 111 8.59 9.04 -0.61
C LEU A 111 9.12 7.83 -1.38
N LEU A 112 10.28 7.97 -2.03
CA LEU A 112 10.94 6.84 -2.70
C LEU A 112 11.33 5.74 -1.70
N TRP A 113 11.78 6.12 -0.51
CA TRP A 113 12.10 5.17 0.55
C TRP A 113 10.85 4.48 1.11
N VAL A 114 9.76 5.22 1.30
CA VAL A 114 8.48 4.66 1.74
C VAL A 114 8.01 3.60 0.75
N ASN A 115 7.83 3.98 -0.52
CA ASN A 115 7.34 3.09 -1.57
C ASN A 115 8.20 1.84 -1.80
N LEU A 116 9.53 1.97 -1.77
CA LEU A 116 10.43 0.85 -2.10
C LEU A 116 10.75 -0.02 -0.90
N VAL A 117 11.06 0.59 0.25
CA VAL A 117 11.67 -0.09 1.39
C VAL A 117 10.67 -0.29 2.52
N THR A 118 9.77 0.66 2.75
CA THR A 118 8.82 0.57 3.86
C THR A 118 7.59 -0.26 3.48
N ASP A 119 7.02 -0.01 2.30
CA ASP A 119 5.79 -0.67 1.83
C ASP A 119 6.09 -1.99 1.10
N GLY A 120 7.29 -2.15 0.57
CA GLY A 120 7.74 -3.34 -0.16
C GLY A 120 7.62 -4.64 0.66
N PRO A 121 8.19 -4.72 1.90
CA PRO A 121 8.10 -5.91 2.72
C PRO A 121 6.65 -6.29 3.09
N PRO A 122 5.78 -5.39 3.60
CA PRO A 122 4.38 -5.72 3.88
C PRO A 122 3.61 -6.13 2.62
N ALA A 123 3.82 -5.46 1.48
CA ALA A 123 3.20 -5.85 0.21
C ALA A 123 3.60 -7.27 -0.20
N THR A 124 4.88 -7.62 -0.04
CA THR A 124 5.37 -8.98 -0.32
C THR A 124 4.77 -9.98 0.67
N ALA A 125 4.64 -9.62 1.94
CA ALA A 125 4.08 -10.47 2.98
C ALA A 125 2.59 -10.76 2.78
N LEU A 126 1.80 -9.82 2.24
CA LEU A 126 0.41 -10.05 1.81
C LEU A 126 0.30 -11.12 0.71
N GLY A 127 1.38 -11.35 -0.05
CA GLY A 127 1.51 -12.48 -0.99
C GLY A 127 1.42 -13.86 -0.33
N PHE A 128 1.69 -13.93 0.98
CA PHE A 128 1.69 -15.16 1.80
C PHE A 128 0.48 -15.25 2.73
N ASN A 129 -0.62 -14.56 2.40
CA ASN A 129 -1.87 -14.72 3.13
C ASN A 129 -2.39 -16.17 3.02
N PRO A 130 -3.05 -16.69 4.08
CA PRO A 130 -3.60 -18.03 4.08
C PRO A 130 -4.70 -18.19 3.02
N VAL A 131 -4.78 -19.38 2.43
CA VAL A 131 -5.74 -19.73 1.38
C VAL A 131 -7.17 -19.80 1.95
N ASP A 132 -8.15 -19.24 1.25
CA ASP A 132 -9.56 -19.43 1.60
C ASP A 132 -9.96 -20.91 1.44
N PRO A 133 -10.46 -21.59 2.50
CA PRO A 133 -10.87 -22.99 2.42
C PRO A 133 -11.94 -23.30 1.35
N ASP A 134 -12.71 -22.29 0.93
CA ASP A 134 -13.77 -22.42 -0.07
C ASP A 134 -13.31 -22.02 -1.49
N ILE A 135 -12.02 -21.74 -1.71
CA ILE A 135 -11.48 -21.25 -3.00
C ILE A 135 -11.79 -22.16 -4.20
N MET A 136 -11.82 -23.47 -3.97
CA MET A 136 -12.12 -24.48 -5.00
C MET A 136 -13.61 -24.72 -5.20
N ARG A 137 -14.47 -24.20 -4.32
CA ARG A 137 -15.94 -24.26 -4.47
C ARG A 137 -16.49 -23.11 -5.30
N LEU A 138 -15.70 -22.05 -5.47
CA LEU A 138 -16.07 -20.90 -6.30
C LEU A 138 -15.92 -21.23 -7.80
N PRO A 139 -16.78 -20.71 -8.68
CA PRO A 139 -16.57 -20.84 -10.12
C PRO A 139 -15.27 -20.13 -10.57
N PRO A 140 -14.69 -20.50 -11.72
CA PRO A 140 -13.58 -19.74 -12.30
C PRO A 140 -13.94 -18.27 -12.48
N ARG A 141 -12.99 -17.39 -12.14
CA ARG A 141 -13.13 -15.93 -12.32
C ARG A 141 -13.31 -15.58 -13.81
N HIS A 142 -14.13 -14.59 -14.11
CA HIS A 142 -14.21 -14.06 -15.47
C HIS A 142 -12.99 -13.21 -15.81
N LYS A 143 -12.54 -13.23 -17.07
CA LYS A 143 -11.37 -12.46 -17.53
C LYS A 143 -11.56 -10.95 -17.29
N GLU A 144 -12.81 -10.49 -17.41
CA GLU A 144 -13.24 -9.10 -17.31
C GLU A 144 -13.49 -8.63 -15.87
N ASP A 145 -13.32 -9.50 -14.86
CA ASP A 145 -13.51 -9.09 -13.48
C ASP A 145 -12.46 -8.05 -13.08
N ASP A 146 -12.93 -6.85 -12.72
CA ASP A 146 -12.10 -5.75 -12.28
C ASP A 146 -11.29 -6.12 -11.02
N LEU A 147 -10.02 -5.71 -10.99
CA LEU A 147 -9.18 -5.84 -9.80
C LEU A 147 -9.69 -4.96 -8.64
N ILE A 148 -10.19 -3.76 -8.99
CA ILE A 148 -10.70 -2.75 -8.07
C ILE A 148 -12.13 -2.42 -8.45
N THR A 149 -13.09 -2.89 -7.65
CA THR A 149 -14.49 -2.52 -7.82
C THR A 149 -14.72 -1.06 -7.45
N ARG A 150 -15.80 -0.45 -7.95
CA ARG A 150 -16.14 0.96 -7.64
C ARG A 150 -16.24 1.25 -6.14
N TRP A 151 -16.74 0.28 -5.36
CA TRP A 151 -16.83 0.41 -3.90
C TRP A 151 -15.45 0.39 -3.25
N VAL A 152 -14.59 -0.54 -3.66
CA VAL A 152 -13.22 -0.65 -3.16
C VAL A 152 -12.40 0.59 -3.53
N PHE A 153 -12.58 1.13 -4.75
CA PHE A 153 -11.97 2.39 -5.17
C PHE A 153 -12.41 3.56 -4.27
N PHE A 154 -13.71 3.68 -4.00
CA PHE A 154 -14.24 4.71 -3.09
C PHE A 154 -13.64 4.58 -1.69
N ARG A 155 -13.54 3.35 -1.15
CA ARG A 155 -12.92 3.10 0.15
C ARG A 155 -11.47 3.59 0.19
N TYR A 156 -10.65 3.21 -0.78
CA TYR A 156 -9.25 3.65 -0.83
C TYR A 156 -9.09 5.14 -1.10
N MET A 157 -10.04 5.78 -1.79
CA MET A 157 -10.08 7.24 -1.89
C MET A 157 -10.30 7.90 -0.52
N VAL A 158 -11.24 7.39 0.29
CA VAL A 158 -11.48 7.93 1.64
C VAL A 158 -10.26 7.73 2.55
N VAL A 159 -9.66 6.53 2.52
CA VAL A 159 -8.43 6.23 3.28
C VAL A 159 -7.27 7.12 2.83
N GLY A 160 -7.03 7.23 1.52
CA GLY A 160 -5.97 8.08 0.96
C GLY A 160 -6.16 9.56 1.28
N ILE A 161 -7.39 10.08 1.20
CA ILE A 161 -7.70 11.45 1.64
C ILE A 161 -7.36 11.64 3.11
N TYR A 162 -7.70 10.67 3.97
CA TYR A 162 -7.32 10.70 5.37
C TYR A 162 -5.81 10.71 5.57
N VAL A 163 -5.05 9.86 4.87
CA VAL A 163 -3.58 9.86 4.90
C VAL A 163 -3.01 11.24 4.55
N GLY A 164 -3.53 11.85 3.47
CA GLY A 164 -3.16 13.20 3.06
C GLY A 164 -3.44 14.24 4.15
N PHE A 165 -4.62 14.23 4.75
CA PHE A 165 -4.95 15.13 5.85
C PHE A 165 -4.15 14.86 7.13
N ALA A 166 -3.84 13.61 7.46
CA ALA A 166 -3.09 13.26 8.66
C ALA A 166 -1.63 13.72 8.56
N THR A 167 -0.98 13.49 7.40
CA THR A 167 0.40 13.89 7.12
C THR A 167 0.57 15.40 7.05
N VAL A 168 -0.35 16.12 6.39
CA VAL A 168 -0.35 17.59 6.33
C VAL A 168 -0.82 18.21 7.65
N GLY A 169 -1.77 17.54 8.32
CA GLY A 169 -2.35 17.98 9.58
C GLY A 169 -1.32 17.99 10.70
N ILE A 170 -0.52 16.92 10.85
CA ILE A 170 0.55 16.91 11.86
C ILE A 170 1.64 17.95 11.55
N PHE A 171 1.93 18.20 10.27
CA PHE A 171 2.87 19.24 9.84
C PHE A 171 2.40 20.62 10.28
N ALA A 172 1.16 20.98 9.96
CA ALA A 172 0.59 22.26 10.33
C ALA A 172 0.40 22.38 11.85
N TYR A 173 0.03 21.29 12.52
CA TYR A 173 -0.12 21.24 13.97
C TYR A 173 1.19 21.56 14.68
N TRP A 174 2.33 21.02 14.17
CA TRP A 174 3.64 21.34 14.71
C TRP A 174 3.92 22.84 14.69
N PHE A 175 3.69 23.51 13.56
CA PHE A 175 3.95 24.95 13.42
C PHE A 175 3.03 25.87 14.23
N ILE A 176 1.78 25.47 14.48
CA ILE A 176 0.74 26.39 14.98
C ILE A 176 0.40 26.16 16.45
N MET A 177 0.45 24.92 16.91
CA MET A 177 -0.15 24.52 18.20
C MET A 177 0.78 23.71 19.10
N TYR A 178 1.82 23.09 18.56
CA TYR A 178 2.64 22.16 19.33
C TYR A 178 3.75 22.89 20.06
N GLU A 179 3.57 23.18 21.35
CA GLU A 179 4.67 23.69 22.18
C GLU A 179 5.63 22.55 22.53
N ALA A 180 6.62 22.32 21.66
CA ALA A 180 7.66 21.33 21.90
C ALA A 180 8.73 21.88 22.86
N GLU A 181 9.39 20.97 23.59
CA GLU A 181 10.50 21.31 24.50
C GLU A 181 11.72 21.94 23.79
N ASP A 182 11.78 21.85 22.45
CA ASP A 182 12.84 22.43 21.63
C ASP A 182 12.77 23.98 21.53
N GLY A 183 11.65 24.60 21.91
CA GLY A 183 11.52 26.06 21.97
C GLY A 183 11.30 26.76 20.63
N HIS A 184 10.87 26.02 19.59
CA HIS A 184 10.51 26.62 18.30
C HIS A 184 9.37 27.65 18.44
N THR A 185 9.28 28.56 17.47
CA THR A 185 8.26 29.62 17.49
C THR A 185 6.98 29.16 16.81
N LEU A 186 5.86 29.28 17.51
CA LEU A 186 4.54 29.07 16.95
C LEU A 186 4.19 30.21 15.99
N VAL A 187 3.65 29.84 14.83
CA VAL A 187 3.23 30.77 13.78
C VAL A 187 1.73 30.68 13.57
N THR A 188 1.15 31.77 13.06
CA THR A 188 -0.27 31.76 12.67
C THR A 188 -0.48 31.01 11.36
N TRP A 189 -1.71 30.53 11.12
CA TRP A 189 -2.08 29.86 9.87
C TRP A 189 -1.80 30.73 8.63
N ASP A 190 -2.08 32.02 8.72
CA ASP A 190 -1.85 32.95 7.61
C ASP A 190 -0.36 33.08 7.28
N GLN A 191 0.50 33.15 8.29
CA GLN A 191 1.96 33.13 8.10
C GLN A 191 2.43 31.81 7.48
N LEU A 192 1.89 30.67 7.94
CA LEU A 192 2.31 29.38 7.43
C LEU A 192 1.93 29.16 5.95
N THR A 193 0.75 29.62 5.52
CA THR A 193 0.26 29.46 4.13
C THR A 193 0.84 30.49 3.16
N THR A 194 1.33 31.62 3.67
CA THR A 194 1.94 32.70 2.86
C THR A 194 3.45 32.78 3.04
N TRP A 195 4.09 31.73 3.55
CA TRP A 195 5.52 31.66 3.86
C TRP A 195 6.43 32.11 2.70
N SER A 196 6.01 31.88 1.45
CA SER A 196 6.75 32.30 0.25
C SER A 196 6.91 33.81 0.11
N GLN A 197 6.04 34.60 0.75
CA GLN A 197 6.06 36.06 0.74
C GLN A 197 6.92 36.64 1.87
N CYS A 198 7.38 35.81 2.82
CA CYS A 198 8.21 36.25 3.96
C CYS A 198 9.41 37.13 3.55
N PRO A 199 10.19 36.80 2.50
CA PRO A 199 11.33 37.62 2.09
C PRO A 199 10.97 39.03 1.61
N SER A 200 9.70 39.28 1.27
CA SER A 200 9.23 40.61 0.87
C SER A 200 9.12 41.57 2.06
N GLY A 201 8.98 41.03 3.29
CA GLY A 201 8.99 41.81 4.53
C GLY A 201 7.82 42.79 4.69
N THR A 202 6.72 42.59 3.98
CA THR A 202 5.56 43.50 3.98
C THR A 202 4.33 42.86 4.62
N GLY A 203 3.50 43.68 5.28
CA GLY A 203 2.24 43.23 5.89
C GLY A 203 2.46 42.32 7.10
N ILE A 204 1.95 41.09 7.06
CA ILE A 204 2.01 40.11 8.16
C ILE A 204 3.44 39.65 8.52
N TRP A 205 4.41 40.00 7.69
CA TRP A 205 5.84 39.67 7.86
C TRP A 205 6.65 40.81 8.47
N GLU A 206 6.03 41.97 8.74
CA GLU A 206 6.69 43.08 9.41
C GLU A 206 7.09 42.68 10.83
N ASN A 207 8.38 42.86 11.17
CA ASN A 207 8.98 42.48 12.44
C ASN A 207 8.83 40.98 12.79
N PHE A 208 8.73 40.11 11.80
CA PHE A 208 8.74 38.67 12.03
C PHE A 208 10.09 38.21 12.61
N THR A 209 10.04 37.57 13.77
CA THR A 209 11.22 37.04 14.48
C THR A 209 10.92 35.62 14.95
N VAL A 210 11.96 34.80 15.00
CA VAL A 210 11.88 33.38 15.33
C VAL A 210 12.97 33.08 16.35
N ASN A 211 12.67 32.21 17.32
CA ASN A 211 13.63 31.74 18.31
C ASN A 211 14.64 30.80 17.64
N ASP A 212 15.90 30.89 18.09
CA ASP A 212 16.92 29.91 17.74
C ASP A 212 16.62 28.58 18.47
N PHE A 213 16.60 27.46 17.75
CA PHE A 213 16.33 26.12 18.31
C PHE A 213 17.14 25.04 17.59
N ASP A 214 17.36 23.91 18.26
CA ASP A 214 18.07 22.73 17.71
C ASP A 214 19.44 23.05 17.06
N GLY A 215 20.17 24.02 17.64
CA GLY A 215 21.47 24.47 17.12
C GLY A 215 21.40 25.32 15.84
N MET A 216 20.21 25.67 15.37
CA MET A 216 19.97 26.56 14.23
C MET A 216 19.71 27.99 14.71
N SER A 217 20.36 28.97 14.08
CA SER A 217 20.12 30.39 14.34
C SER A 217 19.33 31.03 13.20
N PHE A 218 18.21 31.67 13.55
CA PHE A 218 17.29 32.37 12.66
C PHE A 218 17.37 33.89 12.83
N SER A 219 18.20 34.38 13.77
CA SER A 219 18.36 35.80 14.07
C SER A 219 18.72 36.69 12.87
N ASN A 220 19.47 36.15 11.89
CA ASN A 220 19.88 36.89 10.69
C ASN A 220 18.88 36.76 9.51
N ASP A 221 18.15 35.65 9.44
CA ASP A 221 17.18 35.36 8.38
C ASP A 221 16.01 34.54 8.96
N PRO A 222 15.01 35.22 9.56
CA PRO A 222 13.85 34.57 10.18
C PRO A 222 13.02 33.76 9.19
N CYS A 223 13.01 34.15 7.91
CA CYS A 223 12.24 33.46 6.86
C CYS A 223 12.80 32.07 6.55
N SER A 224 14.09 31.83 6.80
CA SER A 224 14.69 30.50 6.65
C SER A 224 14.10 29.44 7.59
N TYR A 225 13.32 29.85 8.60
CA TYR A 225 12.56 28.95 9.48
C TYR A 225 11.67 27.97 8.71
N PHE A 226 10.94 28.43 7.68
CA PHE A 226 10.04 27.57 6.90
C PHE A 226 10.78 26.60 5.96
N GLN A 227 12.07 26.82 5.72
CA GLN A 227 12.90 25.95 4.86
C GLN A 227 13.80 25.01 5.66
N LYS A 228 14.45 25.51 6.71
CA LYS A 228 15.41 24.76 7.54
C LYS A 228 14.77 24.23 8.81
N GLY A 229 13.92 25.03 9.47
CA GLY A 229 13.25 24.66 10.72
C GLY A 229 12.16 23.59 10.54
N LYS A 230 11.67 23.38 9.31
CA LYS A 230 10.61 22.39 9.02
C LYS A 230 11.03 20.92 9.18
N ILE A 231 12.32 20.61 9.38
CA ILE A 231 12.83 19.23 9.40
C ILE A 231 12.08 18.35 10.40
N LYS A 232 11.81 18.86 11.61
CA LYS A 232 11.07 18.10 12.63
C LYS A 232 9.61 17.86 12.22
N ALA A 233 8.92 18.88 11.71
CA ALA A 233 7.57 18.73 11.18
C ALA A 233 7.49 17.74 10.01
N SER A 234 8.44 17.82 9.06
CA SER A 234 8.58 16.86 7.96
C SER A 234 8.81 15.43 8.46
N THR A 235 9.61 15.28 9.52
CA THR A 235 9.86 13.98 10.14
C THR A 235 8.61 13.41 10.81
N MET A 236 7.80 14.24 11.45
CA MET A 236 6.51 13.85 12.00
C MET A 236 5.53 13.41 10.90
N SER A 237 5.45 14.16 9.79
CA SER A 237 4.64 13.78 8.62
C SER A 237 5.07 12.44 8.04
N LEU A 238 6.37 12.23 7.86
CA LEU A 238 6.90 10.95 7.37
C LEU A 238 6.57 9.81 8.33
N SER A 239 6.71 10.03 9.63
CA SER A 239 6.41 9.01 10.64
C SER A 239 4.92 8.69 10.72
N VAL A 240 4.04 9.68 10.50
CA VAL A 240 2.59 9.44 10.34
C VAL A 240 2.30 8.62 9.09
N LEU A 241 2.90 8.95 7.95
CA LEU A 241 2.73 8.19 6.71
C LEU A 241 3.13 6.72 6.93
N VAL A 242 4.35 6.47 7.42
CA VAL A 242 4.86 5.12 7.68
C VAL A 242 3.97 4.37 8.69
N SER A 243 3.53 5.03 9.76
CA SER A 243 2.66 4.39 10.76
C SER A 243 1.29 4.03 10.19
N ILE A 244 0.70 4.92 9.39
CA ILE A 244 -0.55 4.66 8.68
C ILE A 244 -0.41 3.50 7.71
N GLU A 245 0.68 3.43 6.94
CA GLU A 245 0.88 2.34 5.99
C GLU A 245 1.02 0.98 6.67
N MET A 246 1.65 0.91 7.85
CA MET A 246 1.69 -0.32 8.64
C MET A 246 0.30 -0.73 9.12
N PHE A 247 -0.54 0.22 9.54
CA PHE A 247 -1.93 -0.06 9.91
C PHE A 247 -2.80 -0.42 8.69
N ASN A 248 -2.55 0.20 7.55
CA ASN A 248 -3.25 -0.10 6.31
C ASN A 248 -2.88 -1.50 5.77
N ALA A 249 -1.64 -1.95 5.98
CA ALA A 249 -1.22 -3.30 5.67
C ALA A 249 -2.01 -4.36 6.48
N LEU A 250 -2.30 -4.08 7.77
CA LEU A 250 -3.20 -4.94 8.56
C LEU A 250 -4.62 -4.96 8.00
N ASN A 251 -5.13 -3.81 7.58
CA ASN A 251 -6.44 -3.72 6.94
C ASN A 251 -6.47 -4.46 5.60
N ALA A 252 -5.35 -4.54 4.88
CA ALA A 252 -5.24 -5.27 3.63
C ALA A 252 -5.22 -6.80 3.79
N LEU A 253 -5.12 -7.32 5.01
CA LEU A 253 -5.19 -8.77 5.30
C LEU A 253 -6.50 -9.40 4.79
N SER A 254 -7.59 -8.64 4.80
CA SER A 254 -8.87 -9.08 4.24
C SER A 254 -9.62 -7.93 3.57
N GLU A 255 -10.20 -8.21 2.40
CA GLU A 255 -10.97 -7.22 1.66
C GLU A 255 -12.25 -6.82 2.41
N ASP A 256 -13.00 -7.80 2.91
CA ASP A 256 -14.30 -7.56 3.56
C ASP A 256 -14.35 -8.04 5.02
N GLY A 257 -13.39 -8.88 5.43
CA GLY A 257 -13.28 -9.37 6.80
C GLY A 257 -12.89 -8.25 7.77
N SER A 258 -13.52 -8.27 8.94
CA SER A 258 -13.16 -7.40 10.05
C SER A 258 -11.86 -7.86 10.68
N LEU A 259 -11.01 -6.93 11.12
CA LEU A 259 -9.79 -7.26 11.88
C LEU A 259 -10.11 -7.97 13.21
N PHE A 260 -11.33 -7.81 13.73
CA PHE A 260 -11.79 -8.53 14.92
C PHE A 260 -12.09 -10.00 14.66
N HIS A 261 -12.41 -10.37 13.42
CA HIS A 261 -12.70 -11.74 13.01
C HIS A 261 -11.49 -12.44 12.41
N ILE A 262 -10.65 -11.70 11.67
CA ILE A 262 -9.42 -12.18 11.07
C ILE A 262 -8.27 -11.48 11.77
N PRO A 263 -7.70 -12.11 12.80
CA PRO A 263 -6.72 -11.41 13.61
C PRO A 263 -5.38 -11.25 12.87
N PRO A 264 -4.56 -10.25 13.24
CA PRO A 264 -3.27 -9.98 12.60
C PRO A 264 -2.28 -11.14 12.57
N TRP A 265 -2.40 -12.10 13.50
CA TRP A 265 -1.48 -13.24 13.62
C TRP A 265 -1.78 -14.40 12.66
N GLU A 266 -2.85 -14.34 11.86
CA GLU A 266 -3.11 -15.31 10.77
C GLU A 266 -1.97 -15.30 9.72
N ASN A 267 -1.38 -14.12 9.48
CA ASN A 267 -0.19 -13.99 8.65
C ASN A 267 1.02 -13.52 9.49
N PRO A 268 1.81 -14.44 10.06
CA PRO A 268 3.01 -14.10 10.83
C PRO A 268 4.08 -13.41 9.96
N TYR A 269 4.11 -13.67 8.64
CA TYR A 269 5.03 -13.01 7.73
C TYR A 269 4.71 -11.52 7.60
N LEU A 270 3.42 -11.15 7.63
CA LEU A 270 3.01 -9.74 7.62
C LEU A 270 3.48 -9.01 8.87
N LEU A 271 3.31 -9.61 10.05
CA LEU A 271 3.79 -9.02 11.31
C LEU A 271 5.32 -8.86 11.32
N LEU A 272 6.04 -9.86 10.83
CA LEU A 272 7.50 -9.77 10.69
C LEU A 272 7.91 -8.67 9.71
N ALA A 273 7.24 -8.57 8.56
CA ALA A 273 7.51 -7.56 7.56
C ALA A 273 7.23 -6.15 8.08
N MET A 274 6.12 -5.95 8.79
CA MET A 274 5.81 -4.68 9.45
C MET A 274 6.86 -4.32 10.51
N ALA A 275 7.29 -5.28 11.33
CA ALA A 275 8.34 -5.04 12.33
C ALA A 275 9.68 -4.67 11.67
N LEU A 276 10.02 -5.31 10.54
CA LEU A 276 11.19 -4.96 9.73
C LEU A 276 11.08 -3.56 9.13
N SER A 277 9.95 -3.22 8.51
CA SER A 277 9.71 -1.89 7.92
C SER A 277 9.76 -0.79 8.96
N PHE A 278 9.08 -0.97 10.09
CA PHE A 278 9.10 -0.01 11.18
C PHE A 278 10.48 0.06 11.85
N GLY A 279 11.19 -1.07 11.97
CA GLY A 279 12.59 -1.11 12.39
C GLY A 279 13.52 -0.33 11.47
N MET A 280 13.34 -0.44 10.15
CA MET A 280 14.09 0.36 9.18
C MET A 280 13.78 1.85 9.29
N HIS A 281 12.54 2.21 9.61
CA HIS A 281 12.17 3.61 9.91
C HIS A 281 12.91 4.16 11.14
N PHE A 282 13.06 3.36 12.20
CA PHE A 282 13.93 3.74 13.32
C PHE A 282 15.41 3.87 12.92
N VAL A 283 15.91 2.99 12.04
CA VAL A 283 17.28 3.07 11.55
C VAL A 283 17.53 4.40 10.83
N ILE A 284 16.61 4.87 9.96
CA ILE A 284 16.81 6.15 9.27
C ILE A 284 16.74 7.35 10.23
N LEU A 285 15.92 7.29 11.29
CA LEU A 285 15.76 8.38 12.26
C LEU A 285 16.96 8.53 13.21
N TYR A 286 17.51 7.42 13.69
CA TYR A 286 18.51 7.43 14.77
C TYR A 286 19.94 7.23 14.29
N VAL A 287 20.17 6.84 13.03
CA VAL A 287 21.51 6.78 12.43
C VAL A 287 21.85 8.14 11.80
N PRO A 288 22.84 8.91 12.31
CA PRO A 288 23.09 10.29 11.87
C PRO A 288 23.43 10.45 10.39
N LEU A 289 24.02 9.43 9.77
CA LEU A 289 24.33 9.43 8.34
C LEU A 289 23.05 9.42 7.50
N LEU A 290 22.09 8.57 7.86
CA LEU A 290 20.83 8.43 7.16
C LEU A 290 19.93 9.63 7.43
N ALA A 291 19.86 10.08 8.68
CA ALA A 291 19.08 11.25 9.07
C ALA A 291 19.43 12.51 8.25
N LYS A 292 20.73 12.71 7.95
CA LYS A 292 21.18 13.80 7.06
C LYS A 292 20.76 13.63 5.61
N ILE A 293 20.80 12.42 5.07
CA ILE A 293 20.42 12.13 3.67
C ILE A 293 18.92 12.37 3.47
N PHE A 294 18.10 11.96 4.44
CA PHE A 294 16.65 12.08 4.39
C PHE A 294 16.11 13.41 4.93
N ALA A 295 17.00 14.30 5.41
CA ALA A 295 16.63 15.56 6.06
C ALA A 295 15.56 15.35 7.15
N ILE A 296 15.88 14.48 8.13
CA ILE A 296 15.00 14.11 9.25
C ILE A 296 15.72 14.23 10.59
N THR A 297 14.95 14.40 11.67
CA THR A 297 15.44 14.48 13.05
C THR A 297 14.84 13.37 13.92
N PRO A 298 15.55 12.90 14.96
CA PRO A 298 14.96 11.95 15.90
C PRO A 298 13.73 12.55 16.59
N LEU A 299 12.75 11.70 16.88
CA LEU A 299 11.50 12.07 17.55
C LEU A 299 11.53 11.65 19.01
N ASP A 300 10.98 12.50 19.87
CA ASP A 300 10.83 12.22 21.30
C ASP A 300 9.56 11.40 21.57
N TRP A 301 9.38 10.95 22.82
CA TRP A 301 8.21 10.16 23.20
C TRP A 301 6.88 10.91 22.97
N ASN A 302 6.84 12.22 23.26
CA ASN A 302 5.66 13.05 23.04
C ASN A 302 5.34 13.18 21.53
N ASP A 303 6.37 13.33 20.70
CA ASP A 303 6.24 13.37 19.25
C ASP A 303 5.64 12.06 18.72
N TRP A 304 6.13 10.91 19.21
CA TRP A 304 5.60 9.59 18.86
C TRP A 304 4.16 9.39 19.29
N MET A 305 3.77 9.88 20.46
CA MET A 305 2.38 9.80 20.91
C MET A 305 1.45 10.60 19.99
N LEU A 306 1.91 11.76 19.51
CA LEU A 306 1.19 12.57 18.53
C LEU A 306 1.10 11.85 17.17
N VAL A 307 2.20 11.25 16.70
CA VAL A 307 2.21 10.43 15.47
C VAL A 307 1.19 9.29 15.55
N LEU A 308 1.12 8.59 16.69
CA LEU A 308 0.15 7.52 16.93
C LEU A 308 -1.29 8.06 16.96
N TYR A 309 -1.52 9.22 17.57
CA TYR A 309 -2.83 9.85 17.61
C TYR A 309 -3.38 10.17 16.21
N PHE A 310 -2.53 10.65 15.29
CA PHE A 310 -2.91 10.93 13.91
C PHE A 310 -2.98 9.67 13.03
N SER A 311 -2.30 8.58 13.38
CA SER A 311 -2.26 7.37 12.53
C SER A 311 -3.31 6.32 12.90
N LEU A 312 -3.59 6.08 14.18
CA LEU A 312 -4.53 5.06 14.66
C LEU A 312 -5.96 5.15 14.08
N PRO A 313 -6.55 6.34 13.85
CA PRO A 313 -7.92 6.40 13.33
C PRO A 313 -8.10 5.77 11.95
N VAL A 314 -7.03 5.53 11.18
CA VAL A 314 -7.13 4.84 9.88
C VAL A 314 -7.73 3.43 10.01
N ILE A 315 -7.43 2.72 11.10
CA ILE A 315 -7.99 1.38 11.37
C ILE A 315 -9.50 1.48 11.56
N LEU A 316 -9.95 2.47 12.35
CA LEU A 316 -11.38 2.68 12.60
C LEU A 316 -12.12 3.10 11.33
N ILE A 317 -11.51 3.97 10.53
CA ILE A 317 -12.08 4.42 9.25
C ILE A 317 -12.28 3.23 8.31
N ASP A 318 -11.25 2.41 8.10
CA ASP A 318 -11.37 1.26 7.20
C ASP A 318 -12.34 0.19 7.75
N GLU A 319 -12.36 -0.05 9.06
CA GLU A 319 -13.27 -1.01 9.66
C GLU A 319 -14.75 -0.58 9.52
N VAL A 320 -15.03 0.72 9.66
CA VAL A 320 -16.37 1.28 9.38
C VAL A 320 -16.72 1.14 7.89
N LEU A 321 -15.77 1.42 6.98
CA LEU A 321 -16.01 1.27 5.54
C LEU A 321 -16.24 -0.19 5.14
N LYS A 322 -15.49 -1.14 5.72
CA LYS A 322 -15.74 -2.58 5.57
C LYS A 322 -17.11 -2.97 6.10
N PHE A 323 -17.51 -2.48 7.27
CA PHE A 323 -18.85 -2.73 7.80
C PHE A 323 -19.96 -2.23 6.88
N ILE A 324 -19.84 -1.01 6.33
CA ILE A 324 -20.81 -0.46 5.36
C ILE A 324 -20.84 -1.31 4.08
N GLY A 325 -19.68 -1.75 3.60
CA GLY A 325 -19.56 -2.64 2.44
C GLY A 325 -20.28 -3.97 2.64
N ARG A 326 -20.08 -4.60 3.82
CA ARG A 326 -20.77 -5.83 4.22
C ARG A 326 -22.29 -5.64 4.28
N CYS A 327 -22.78 -4.55 4.87
CA CYS A 327 -24.22 -4.27 4.97
C CYS A 327 -24.87 -3.95 3.61
N SER A 328 -24.12 -3.36 2.68
CA SER A 328 -24.62 -2.96 1.36
C SER A 328 -24.66 -4.11 0.35
N ARG A 329 -23.88 -5.18 0.57
CA ARG A 329 -23.97 -6.40 -0.24
C ARG A 329 -25.24 -7.16 0.15
N LYS A 330 -26.19 -7.26 -0.79
CA LYS A 330 -27.34 -8.16 -0.63
C LYS A 330 -26.84 -9.58 -0.39
N PRO A 331 -27.41 -10.33 0.56
CA PRO A 331 -27.07 -11.74 0.71
C PRO A 331 -27.36 -12.45 -0.63
N LEU A 332 -26.36 -13.18 -1.13
CA LEU A 332 -26.53 -14.08 -2.28
C LEU A 332 -27.79 -14.91 -2.05
N SER A 333 -28.70 -14.85 -3.02
CA SER A 333 -29.93 -15.63 -3.00
C SER A 333 -29.57 -17.10 -2.83
N LYS A 334 -30.31 -17.83 -1.98
CA LYS A 334 -30.19 -19.28 -1.77
C LYS A 334 -30.28 -20.13 -3.07
N LYS A 335 -30.60 -19.52 -4.22
CA LYS A 335 -30.66 -20.18 -5.52
C LYS A 335 -29.29 -20.53 -6.12
N ASP A 336 -28.22 -19.85 -5.75
CA ASP A 336 -26.89 -20.05 -6.36
C ASP A 336 -26.02 -21.08 -5.61
N LYS A 337 -26.55 -21.69 -4.55
CA LYS A 337 -25.86 -22.75 -3.77
C LYS A 337 -26.13 -24.17 -4.28
N ASN A 338 -26.99 -24.34 -5.28
CA ASN A 338 -27.47 -25.64 -5.77
C ASN A 338 -27.27 -25.84 -7.29
N VAL A 339 -26.27 -25.21 -7.89
CA VAL A 339 -25.89 -25.50 -9.29
C VAL A 339 -24.49 -26.05 -9.32
#